data_AF-A0A1D9QKL6-F1
#
_entry.id   AF-A0A1D9QKL6-F1
#
_cell.length_a   1.000
_cell.length_b   1.000
_cell.length_c   1.000
_cell.angle_alpha   90.00
_cell.angle_beta   90.00
_cell.angle_gamma   90.00
#
_symmetry.space_group_name_H-M   'P 1'
#
loop_
_entity.id
_entity.type
_entity.pdbx_description
1 polymer ?
#
loop_
_entity_poly.entity_id
_entity_poly.type
_entity_poly.pdbx_seq_one_letter_code
_entity_poly.pdbx_strand_id
1 'polypeptide(L)' 'MLDYKIGEDKLSIWFYNKFFRFQDIIKMQLSEESKERIGKLIDYSRVAIHYGYLPLILYLGYTRSEPRPSIVRLLSPLA' A
#
# COMPACT_ATOMS: atom_id res chain seq x y z
N MET A 1 4.59 26.37 17.64
CA MET A 1 4.21 24.93 17.73
C MET A 1 3.16 24.51 16.68
N LEU A 2 2.47 25.45 15.99
CA LEU A 2 1.43 25.14 14.99
C LEU A 2 1.92 25.10 13.53
N ASP A 3 3.19 25.45 13.26
CA ASP A 3 3.71 25.60 11.89
C ASP A 3 4.09 24.25 11.23
N TYR A 4 4.52 23.27 12.01
CA TYR A 4 4.94 21.94 11.52
C TYR A 4 3.81 21.12 10.89
N LYS A 5 2.56 21.40 11.27
CA LYS A 5 1.37 20.71 10.76
C LYS A 5 0.93 21.20 9.36
N ILE A 6 1.37 22.37 8.92
CA ILE A 6 0.97 23.03 7.65
C ILE A 6 1.80 22.58 6.42
N GLY A 7 2.96 21.96 6.67
CA GLY A 7 3.82 21.43 5.60
C GLY A 7 3.39 20.02 5.16
N GLU A 8 2.92 19.21 6.11
CA GLU A 8 2.50 17.83 5.91
C GLU A 8 1.21 17.72 5.07
N ASP A 9 0.25 18.63 5.25
CA ASP A 9 -1.00 18.65 4.46
C ASP A 9 -0.73 19.02 3.00
N LYS A 10 0.14 20.00 2.72
CA LYS A 10 0.50 20.36 1.34
C LYS A 10 1.26 19.26 0.63
N LEU A 11 2.15 18.56 1.33
CA LEU A 11 2.84 17.39 0.78
C LEU A 11 1.86 16.25 0.50
N SER A 12 0.89 16.01 1.40
CA SER A 12 -0.14 15.00 1.20
C SER A 12 -1.05 15.32 0.00
N ILE A 13 -1.42 16.59 -0.19
CA ILE A 13 -2.24 17.07 -1.31
C ILE A 13 -1.44 17.01 -2.61
N TRP A 14 -0.17 17.41 -2.59
CA TRP A 14 0.71 17.29 -3.75
C TRP A 14 0.91 15.82 -4.16
N PHE A 15 1.11 14.93 -3.20
CA PHE A 15 1.20 13.50 -3.44
C PHE A 15 -0.10 12.92 -3.98
N TYR A 16 -1.25 13.29 -3.40
CA TYR A 16 -2.55 12.87 -3.87
C TYR A 16 -2.81 13.32 -5.31
N ASN A 17 -2.54 14.60 -5.62
CA ASN A 17 -2.67 15.13 -6.97
C ASN A 17 -1.70 14.49 -7.97
N LYS A 18 -0.51 14.08 -7.51
CA LYS A 18 0.48 13.38 -8.35
C LYS A 18 0.08 11.93 -8.59
N PHE A 19 -0.38 11.24 -7.56
CA PHE A 19 -0.86 9.86 -7.61
C PHE A 19 -2.15 9.74 -8.43
N PHE A 20 -3.09 10.66 -8.23
CA PHE A 20 -4.33 10.76 -9.01
C PHE A 20 -4.06 11.00 -10.50
N ARG A 21 -3.15 11.93 -10.81
CA ARG A 21 -2.75 12.21 -12.20
C ARG A 21 -2.13 11.00 -12.91
N PHE A 22 -1.41 10.14 -12.19
CA PHE A 22 -0.85 8.92 -12.75
C PHE A 22 -1.96 7.92 -13.14
N GLN A 23 -3.03 7.84 -12.34
CA GLN A 23 -4.19 7.00 -12.65
C GLN A 23 -4.88 7.45 -13.95
N ASP A 24 -4.98 8.76 -14.19
CA ASP A 24 -5.61 9.29 -15.41
C ASP A 24 -4.78 9.04 -16.68
N ILE A 25 -3.45 9.09 -16.58
CA ILE A 25 -2.54 8.76 -17.69
C ILE A 25 -2.73 7.29 -18.11
N ILE A 26 -2.87 6.38 -17.14
CA ILE A 26 -3.18 4.97 -17.41
C ILE A 26 -4.59 4.81 -17.97
N LYS A 27 -5.55 5.62 -17.52
CA LYS A 27 -6.95 5.55 -17.96
C LYS A 27 -7.15 6.00 -19.42
N MET A 28 -6.34 6.94 -19.92
CA MET A 28 -6.39 7.43 -21.32
C MET A 28 -5.64 6.55 -22.32
N GLN A 29 -4.59 5.83 -21.90
CA GLN A 29 -3.76 5.01 -22.82
C GLN A 29 -4.37 3.65 -23.15
N LEU A 30 -5.34 3.17 -22.37
CA LEU A 30 -5.90 1.82 -22.51
C LEU A 30 -7.29 1.91 -23.16
N SER A 31 -7.31 2.14 -24.47
CA SER A 31 -8.56 2.17 -25.24
C SER A 31 -9.17 0.76 -25.32
N GLU A 32 -10.18 0.50 -24.47
CA GLU A 32 -11.09 -0.67 -24.43
C GLU A 32 -10.49 -2.09 -24.29
N GLU A 33 -9.59 -2.53 -25.18
CA GLU A 33 -9.04 -3.91 -25.16
C GLU A 33 -8.11 -4.16 -23.95
N SER A 34 -7.35 -3.13 -23.57
CA SER A 34 -6.48 -3.20 -22.40
C SER A 34 -7.22 -2.90 -21.09
N LYS A 35 -8.42 -2.29 -21.11
CA LYS A 35 -9.23 -2.06 -19.91
C LYS A 35 -9.73 -3.36 -19.29
N GLU A 36 -10.09 -4.35 -20.10
CA GLU A 36 -10.57 -5.63 -19.57
C GLU A 36 -9.45 -6.41 -18.87
N ARG A 37 -8.24 -6.38 -19.44
CA ARG A 37 -7.06 -7.07 -18.88
C ARG A 37 -6.47 -6.31 -17.69
N ILE A 38 -6.33 -4.99 -17.80
CA ILE A 38 -5.78 -4.16 -16.73
C ILE A 38 -6.81 -3.95 -15.61
N GLY A 39 -8.11 -3.92 -15.91
CA GLY A 39 -9.17 -3.96 -14.89
C GLY A 39 -9.08 -5.22 -14.03
N LYS A 40 -8.98 -6.40 -14.67
CA LYS A 40 -8.75 -7.67 -13.95
C LYS A 40 -7.46 -7.61 -13.13
N LEU A 41 -6.36 -7.11 -13.68
CA LEU A 41 -5.10 -6.95 -12.94
C LEU A 41 -5.23 -5.97 -11.76
N ILE A 42 -5.97 -4.88 -11.89
CA ILE A 42 -6.21 -3.90 -10.81
C ILE A 42 -7.07 -4.53 -9.71
N ASP A 43 -8.09 -5.29 -10.08
CA ASP A 43 -8.94 -5.99 -9.12
C ASP A 43 -8.14 -7.06 -8.35
N TYR A 44 -7.33 -7.85 -9.05
CA TYR A 44 -6.41 -8.79 -8.41
C TYR A 44 -5.35 -8.08 -7.57
N SER A 45 -4.81 -6.95 -8.04
CA SER A 45 -3.81 -6.16 -7.31
C SER A 45 -4.40 -5.58 -6.03
N ARG A 46 -5.66 -5.13 -6.05
CA ARG A 46 -6.36 -4.64 -4.85
C ARG A 46 -6.46 -5.75 -3.81
N VAL A 47 -6.90 -6.95 -4.21
CA VAL A 47 -7.01 -8.11 -3.31
C VAL A 47 -5.63 -8.56 -2.83
N ALA A 48 -4.64 -8.64 -3.72
CA ALA A 48 -3.28 -9.06 -3.39
C ALA A 48 -2.59 -8.10 -2.42
N ILE A 49 -2.74 -6.79 -2.59
CA ILE A 49 -2.20 -5.80 -1.64
C ILE A 49 -2.98 -5.87 -0.33
N HIS A 50 -4.32 -5.93 -0.38
CA HIS A 50 -5.17 -5.93 0.81
C HIS A 50 -5.02 -7.17 1.69
N TYR A 51 -4.74 -8.34 1.13
CA TYR A 51 -4.46 -9.53 1.93
C TYR A 51 -2.96 -9.82 2.09
N GLY A 52 -2.12 -9.30 1.20
CA GLY A 52 -0.67 -9.52 1.21
C GLY A 52 0.12 -8.57 2.12
N TYR A 53 -0.42 -7.39 2.45
CA TYR A 53 0.30 -6.43 3.30
C TYR A 53 0.62 -7.00 4.68
N LEU A 54 -0.30 -7.77 5.27
CA LEU A 54 -0.15 -8.33 6.61
C LEU A 54 0.92 -9.44 6.65
N PRO A 55 0.90 -10.47 5.76
CA PRO A 55 1.99 -11.43 5.63
C PRO A 55 3.35 -10.78 5.33
N LEU A 56 3.39 -9.75 4.48
CA LEU A 56 4.63 -9.09 4.09
C LEU A 56 5.30 -8.39 5.28
N ILE A 57 4.52 -7.63 6.05
CA ILE A 57 5.02 -6.93 7.24
C ILE A 57 5.46 -7.94 8.32
N LEU A 58 4.68 -9.01 8.54
CA LEU A 58 5.05 -10.07 9.47
C LEU A 58 6.35 -10.78 9.07
N TYR A 59 6.55 -11.06 7.78
CA TYR A 59 7.76 -11.68 7.27
C TYR A 59 9.00 -10.81 7.47
N LEU A 60 8.88 -9.51 7.18
CA LEU A 60 9.96 -8.54 7.41
C LEU A 60 10.28 -8.38 8.90
N GLY A 61 9.27 -8.33 9.77
CA GLY A 61 9.45 -8.29 11.22
C GLY A 61 10.11 -9.55 11.77
N TYR A 62 9.72 -10.72 11.26
CA TYR A 62 10.30 -12.00 11.65
C TYR A 62 11.77 -12.15 11.24
N THR A 63 12.15 -11.67 10.06
CA THR A 63 13.53 -11.80 9.55
C THR A 63 14.54 -10.83 10.18
N ARG A 64 14.08 -9.75 10.84
CA ARG A 64 14.97 -8.74 11.45
C ARG A 64 15.09 -8.85 12.98
N SER A 65 14.42 -9.81 13.61
CA SER A 65 14.38 -9.96 15.07
C SER A 65 15.30 -11.09 15.54
N GLU A 66 16.32 -10.77 16.36
CA GLU A 66 17.06 -11.75 17.17
C GLU A 66 16.74 -11.54 18.66
N PRO A 67 16.24 -12.56 19.39
CA PRO A 67 15.85 -13.90 18.95
C PRO A 67 14.52 -13.90 18.17
N ARG A 68 14.38 -14.79 17.19
CA ARG A 68 13.20 -14.86 16.29
C ARG A 68 11.92 -15.15 17.08
N PRO A 69 10.96 -14.21 17.18
CA PRO A 69 9.75 -14.42 17.96
C PRO A 69 8.85 -15.47 17.28
N SER A 70 8.25 -16.36 18.06
CA SER A 70 7.26 -17.31 17.56
C SER A 70 6.01 -16.57 17.07
N ILE A 71 5.40 -17.05 15.98
CA ILE A 71 4.18 -16.46 15.38
C ILE A 71 3.06 -16.25 16.42
N VAL A 72 3.00 -17.14 17.42
CA VAL A 72 2.06 -17.08 18.55
C VAL A 72 2.28 -15.85 19.45
N ARG A 73 3.53 -15.38 19.62
CA ARG A 73 3.81 -14.13 20.37
C ARG A 73 3.51 -12.85 19.59
N LEU A 74 3.52 -12.90 18.26
CA LEU A 74 3.17 -11.75 17.40
C LEU A 74 1.65 -11.52 17.32
N LEU A 75 0.86 -12.58 17.43
CA LEU A 75 -0.60 -12.54 17.33
C LEU A 75 -1.30 -12.51 18.69
N SER A 76 -0.59 -12.82 19.78
CA SER A 76 -1.12 -12.77 21.14
C SER A 76 -0.92 -11.37 21.73
N PRO A 77 -1.99 -10.67 22.13
CA PRO A 77 -1.89 -9.36 22.80
C PRO A 77 -1.35 -9.44 24.25
N LEU A 78 -0.89 -10.61 24.71
CA LEU A 78 -0.50 -10.88 26.11
C LEU A 78 0.94 -11.42 26.25
N ALA A 79 1.81 -11.21 25.26
CA ALA A 79 3.18 -11.75 25.21
C ALA A 79 4.29 -10.73 25.49
#